data_AF-A0A0Q4Z6K7-F1
#
_entry.id   AF-A0A0Q4Z6K7-F1
#
_cell.length_a   1.000
_cell.length_b   1.000
_cell.length_c   1.000
_cell.angle_alpha   90.00
_cell.angle_beta   90.00
_cell.angle_gamma   90.00
#
_symmetry.space_group_name_H-M   'P 1'
#
loop_
_entity.id
_entity.type
_entity.pdbx_description
1 polymer ?
#
loop_
_entity_poly.entity_id
_entity_poly.type
_entity_poly.pdbx_seq_one_letter_code
_entity_poly.pdbx_strand_id
1 'polypeptide(L)' 'MIDQPYIRIEHGGHVVLTVKGIDPSGRTMTFACGTDEQAMEKTWELRRRGFRDVVVIDHKGKELGDAAFERSLEIEWD' A
#
# COMPACT_ATOMS: atom_id res chain seq x y z
N MET A 1 -6.50 -26.16 2.79
CA MET A 1 -6.92 -24.77 2.52
C MET A 1 -6.75 -23.99 3.81
N ILE A 2 -5.54 -23.48 4.06
CA ILE A 2 -5.24 -22.63 5.23
C ILE A 2 -4.62 -21.38 4.63
N ASP A 3 -5.45 -20.38 4.37
CA ASP A 3 -5.06 -19.11 3.75
C ASP A 3 -5.04 -18.06 4.86
N GLN A 4 -3.90 -17.92 5.54
CA GLN A 4 -3.61 -16.85 6.50
C GLN A 4 -2.09 -16.61 6.55
N PRO A 5 -1.60 -15.38 6.72
CA PRO A 5 -1.98 -14.11 6.10
C PRO A 5 -0.80 -13.57 5.26
N TYR A 6 -1.06 -12.64 4.36
CA TYR A 6 -0.06 -11.98 3.51
C TYR A 6 1.00 -11.20 4.33
N ILE A 7 2.00 -11.89 4.86
CA ILE A 7 3.26 -11.29 5.30
C ILE A 7 4.35 -12.10 4.61
N ARG A 8 4.83 -11.61 3.47
CA ARG A 8 6.11 -12.06 2.94
C ARG A 8 6.99 -10.85 2.72
N ILE A 9 7.70 -10.48 3.78
CA ILE A 9 8.83 -9.56 3.73
C ILE A 9 10.05 -10.40 3.40
N GLU A 10 10.48 -10.45 2.13
CA GLU A 10 11.82 -10.94 1.79
C GLU A 10 12.40 -10.16 0.61
N HIS A 11 13.37 -9.29 0.92
CA HIS A 11 14.72 -9.23 0.33
C HIS A 11 15.36 -7.87 0.69
N GLY A 12 16.21 -7.84 1.72
CA GLY A 12 17.39 -6.95 1.86
C GLY A 12 17.31 -5.44 1.61
N GLY A 13 16.13 -4.85 1.38
CA GLY A 13 15.91 -3.43 1.14
C GLY A 13 14.97 -2.87 2.20
N HIS A 14 15.22 -1.65 2.64
CA HIS A 14 14.33 -0.93 3.55
C HIS A 14 12.87 -1.00 3.05
N VAL A 15 11.93 -1.34 3.93
CA VAL A 15 10.50 -1.15 3.62
C VAL A 15 10.28 0.34 3.42
N VAL A 16 10.05 0.77 2.18
CA VAL A 16 9.95 2.20 1.83
C VAL A 16 8.51 2.68 2.02
N LEU A 17 7.52 1.82 1.78
CA LEU A 17 6.10 2.19 1.82
C LEU A 17 5.23 1.07 2.41
N THR A 18 4.09 1.44 2.95
CA THR A 18 3.10 0.51 3.49
C THR A 18 1.71 0.92 3.03
N VAL A 19 0.97 0.02 2.38
CA VAL A 19 -0.41 0.28 1.96
C VAL A 19 -1.37 -0.29 3.00
N LYS A 20 -2.32 0.54 3.45
CA LYS A 20 -3.36 0.17 4.40
C LYS A 20 -4.73 0.37 3.77
N GLY A 21 -5.69 -0.47 4.13
CA GLY A 21 -7.07 -0.32 3.69
C GLY A 21 -8.03 -1.13 4.56
N ILE A 22 -9.31 -0.80 4.49
CA ILE A 22 -10.40 -1.49 5.18
C ILE A 22 -11.10 -2.42 4.20
N ASP A 23 -11.05 -3.73 4.46
CA ASP A 23 -11.71 -4.72 3.62
C ASP A 23 -13.25 -4.59 3.67
N PRO A 24 -14.00 -5.22 2.74
CA PRO A 24 -15.47 -5.16 2.74
C PRO A 24 -16.14 -5.66 4.02
N SER A 25 -15.47 -6.52 4.79
CA SER A 25 -15.90 -7.02 6.10
C SER A 25 -15.57 -6.05 7.26
N GLY A 26 -14.94 -4.91 6.96
CA GLY A 26 -14.62 -3.87 7.93
C GLY A 26 -13.29 -4.05 8.64
N ARG A 27 -12.42 -4.98 8.21
CA ARG A 27 -11.12 -5.19 8.87
C ARG A 27 -10.04 -4.33 8.23
N THR A 28 -9.22 -3.71 9.06
CA THR A 28 -8.01 -3.02 8.60
C THR A 28 -6.96 -4.05 8.21
N MET A 29 -6.45 -3.94 6.99
CA MET A 29 -5.33 -4.71 6.48
C MET A 29 -4.17 -3.78 6.14
N THR A 30 -2.95 -4.31 6.24
CA THR A 30 -1.71 -3.57 6.01
C THR A 30 -0.76 -4.43 5.21
N PHE A 31 -0.14 -3.85 4.19
CA PHE A 31 0.71 -4.51 3.21
C PHE A 31 2.02 -3.72 3.07
N ALA A 32 3.15 -4.36 3.36
CA ALA A 32 4.46 -3.76 3.14
C ALA A 32 4.80 -3.80 1.65
N CYS A 33 5.23 -2.66 1.09
CA CYS A 33 5.65 -2.51 -0.29
C CYS A 33 7.11 -2.06 -0.32
N GLY A 34 7.93 -2.76 -1.11
CA GLY A 34 9.36 -2.49 -1.20
C GLY A 34 9.69 -1.30 -2.11
N THR A 35 8.77 -0.94 -3.01
CA THR A 35 8.92 0.15 -4.00
C THR A 35 7.63 0.93 -4.17
N ASP A 36 7.75 2.13 -4.75
CA ASP A 36 6.61 2.97 -5.14
C ASP A 36 5.67 2.28 -6.12
N GLU A 37 6.23 1.56 -7.10
CA GLU A 37 5.48 0.77 -8.07
C GLU A 37 4.64 -0.31 -7.38
N GLN A 38 5.23 -1.07 -6.46
CA GLN A 38 4.51 -2.09 -5.69
C GLN A 38 3.40 -1.49 -4.83
N ALA A 39 3.63 -0.32 -4.24
CA ALA A 39 2.60 0.38 -3.47
C ALA A 39 1.45 0.85 -4.37
N MET A 40 1.75 1.38 -5.55
CA MET A 40 0.74 1.82 -6.51
C MET A 40 -0.11 0.67 -7.02
N GLU A 41 0.53 -0.42 -7.48
CA GLU A 41 -0.18 -1.63 -7.89
C GLU A 41 -1.08 -2.17 -6.78
N LYS A 42 -0.59 -2.17 -5.53
CA LYS A 42 -1.36 -2.64 -4.40
C LYS A 42 -2.56 -1.75 -4.10
N THR A 43 -2.39 -0.44 -4.22
CA THR A 43 -3.46 0.55 -4.06
C THR A 43 -4.60 0.29 -5.06
N TRP A 44 -4.27 0.06 -6.34
CA TRP A 44 -5.25 -0.28 -7.38
C TRP A 44 -5.88 -1.66 -7.20
N GLU A 45 -5.11 -2.65 -6.73
CA GLU A 45 -5.65 -3.98 -6.36
C GLU A 45 -6.73 -3.82 -5.28
N LEU A 46 -6.43 -3.11 -4.18
CA LEU A 46 -7.34 -2.93 -3.06
C LEU A 46 -8.62 -2.19 -3.47
N ARG A 47 -8.51 -1.12 -4.27
CA ARG A 47 -9.65 -0.40 -4.82
C ARG A 47 -10.55 -1.31 -5.66
N ARG A 48 -9.97 -2.12 -6.57
CA ARG A 48 -10.73 -3.09 -7.39
C ARG A 48 -11.39 -4.18 -6.56
N ARG A 49 -10.80 -4.56 -5.42
CA ARG A 49 -11.34 -5.55 -4.48
C ARG A 49 -12.38 -4.97 -3.51
N GLY A 50 -12.70 -3.68 -3.62
CA GLY A 50 -13.71 -3.01 -2.81
C GLY A 50 -13.23 -2.58 -1.42
N PHE A 51 -11.91 -2.48 -1.21
CA PHE A 51 -11.37 -1.91 0.01
C PHE A 51 -11.68 -0.39 0.08
N ARG A 52 -11.97 0.07 1.29
CA ARG A 52 -12.25 1.47 1.64
C ARG A 52 -11.06 2.06 2.40
N ASP A 53 -11.01 3.38 2.52
CA ASP A 53 -9.98 4.10 3.28
C ASP A 53 -8.55 3.65 2.93
N VAL A 54 -8.30 3.48 1.62
CA VAL A 54 -7.00 3.03 1.13
C VAL A 54 -6.00 4.18 1.23
N VAL A 55 -4.92 3.98 1.99
CA VAL A 55 -3.85 4.95 2.22
C VAL A 55 -2.49 4.30 2.05
N VAL A 56 -1.51 5.08 1.60
CA VAL A 56 -0.10 4.73 1.51
C VAL A 56 0.64 5.47 2.62
N ILE A 57 1.40 4.73 3.41
CA ILE A 57 2.24 5.23 4.50
C ILE A 57 3.68 5.20 4.01
N ASP A 58 4.36 6.34 4.01
CA ASP A 58 5.77 6.41 3.62
C ASP A 58 6.72 5.92 4.74
N HIS A 59 8.01 5.80 4.43
CA HIS A 59 9.06 5.45 5.38
C HIS A 59 9.22 6.43 6.54
N LYS A 60 8.64 7.64 6.43
CA LYS A 60 8.58 8.67 7.48
C LYS A 60 7.30 8.57 8.32
N GLY A 61 6.42 7.61 8.01
CA GLY A 61 5.14 7.42 8.68
C GLY A 61 4.03 8.38 8.21
N LYS A 62 4.23 9.10 7.10
CA LYS A 62 3.23 10.01 6.54
C LYS A 62 2.18 9.22 5.78
N GLU A 63 0.91 9.39 6.15
CA GLU A 63 -0.23 8.84 5.43
C GLU A 63 -0.61 9.73 4.23
N LEU A 64 -0.70 9.13 3.05
CA LEU A 64 -1.18 9.72 1.81
C LEU A 64 -2.39 8.92 1.32
N GLY A 65 -3.46 9.61 0.93
CA GLY A 65 -4.54 8.94 0.19
C GLY A 65 -4.04 8.50 -1.19
N ASP A 66 -4.68 7.49 -1.77
CA ASP A 66 -4.31 6.92 -3.08
C ASP A 66 -4.12 7.98 -4.18
N ALA A 67 -5.08 8.88 -4.37
CA ALA A 67 -4.97 9.94 -5.37
C ALA A 67 -3.86 10.97 -5.05
N ALA A 68 -3.54 11.17 -3.78
CA ALA A 68 -2.45 12.06 -3.36
C ALA A 68 -1.08 11.38 -3.54
N PHE A 69 -1.01 10.07 -3.36
CA PHE A 69 0.17 9.27 -3.61
C PHE A 69 0.48 9.20 -5.11
N GLU A 70 -0.51 8.92 -5.97
CA GLU A 70 -0.35 8.95 -7.44
C GLU A 70 0.21 10.29 -7.93
N ARG A 71 -0.34 11.41 -7.44
CA ARG A 71 0.16 12.76 -7.76
C ARG A 71 1.55 13.05 -7.20
N SER A 72 1.95 12.41 -6.10
CA SER A 72 3.30 12.58 -5.53
C SER A 72 4.37 11.93 -6.40
N LEU A 73 4.04 10.83 -7.07
CA LEU A 73 4.95 10.15 -8.00
C LEU A 73 5.13 10.92 -9.31
N GLU A 74 4.09 11.59 -9.80
CA GLU A 74 4.18 12.45 -10.98
C GLU A 74 5.07 13.69 -10.78
N ILE A 75 5.35 14.08 -9.53
CA ILE A 75 6.15 15.27 -9.20
C ILE A 75 7.66 14.94 -9.12
N GLU A 76 8.04 13.66 -9.13
CA GLU A 76 9.44 13.24 -9.01
C GLU A 76 10.10 13.07 -10.40
N TRP A 77 10.33 14.20 -11.08
CA TRP A 77 11.21 14.28 -12.26
C TRP A 77 12.19 15.46 -12.10
N ASP A 78 13.39 15.19 -11.58
CA ASP A 78 14.60 16.04 -11.74
C ASP A 78 15.70 15.22 -12.43
#